data_AF-A0A1V5WJY2-F1
#
_entry.id   AF-A0A1V5WJY2-F1
#
_cell.length_a   1.000
_cell.length_b   1.000
_cell.length_c   1.000
_cell.angle_alpha   90.00
_cell.angle_beta   90.00
_cell.angle_gamma   90.00
#
_symmetry.space_group_name_H-M   'P 1'
#
loop_
_entity.id
_entity.type
_entity.pdbx_description
1 polymer ?
#
loop_
_entity_poly.entity_id
_entity_poly.type
_entity_poly.pdbx_seq_one_letter_code
_entity_poly.pdbx_strand_id
1 'polypeptide(L)'
;MVTIEGAEVLAVTLSGTVTSKCPYGYAGATADGEPATIAALKEATGITFYTNGDGKKYRVRVETSDVKDYNYYGFVFTAPEGKPVKVTVPFSKLTQESWGAKKKFNAANASKVSFQTIGQPIPSFEFTIADLKPVK
;
A
#
# COMPACT_ATOMS: atom_id res chain seq x y z
N MET A 1 -9.38 -13.79 -8.28
CA MET A 1 -10.41 -13.50 -7.27
C MET A 1 -10.01 -14.19 -5.97
N VAL A 2 -10.42 -13.67 -4.82
CA VAL A 2 -10.27 -14.32 -3.51
C VAL A 2 -11.62 -14.26 -2.78
N THR A 3 -11.93 -15.31 -2.02
CA THR A 3 -13.13 -15.33 -1.19
C THR A 3 -12.90 -14.55 0.10
N ILE A 4 -13.63 -13.45 0.29
CA ILE A 4 -13.63 -12.63 1.51
C ILE A 4 -15.05 -12.62 2.05
N GLU A 5 -15.24 -13.09 3.28
CA GLU A 5 -16.55 -13.10 3.96
C GLU A 5 -17.68 -13.76 3.12
N GLY A 6 -17.34 -14.75 2.30
CA GLY A 6 -18.28 -15.46 1.43
C GLY A 6 -18.54 -14.81 0.06
N ALA A 7 -17.91 -13.67 -0.25
CA ALA A 7 -17.98 -13.01 -1.54
C ALA A 7 -16.66 -13.15 -2.33
N GLU A 8 -16.75 -13.33 -3.64
CA GLU A 8 -15.60 -13.31 -4.53
C GLU A 8 -15.19 -11.87 -4.84
N VAL A 9 -13.96 -11.50 -4.52
CA VAL A 9 -13.42 -10.16 -4.73
C VAL A 9 -12.20 -10.19 -5.64
N LEU A 10 -12.05 -9.18 -6.50
CA LEU A 10 -10.86 -9.00 -7.31
C LEU A 10 -9.64 -8.80 -6.40
N ALA A 11 -8.56 -9.46 -6.77
CA ALA A 11 -7.32 -9.47 -6.01
C ALA A 11 -6.13 -9.45 -6.95
N VAL A 12 -5.06 -8.81 -6.50
CA VAL A 12 -3.76 -8.80 -7.18
C VAL A 12 -2.75 -9.43 -6.24
N THR A 13 -2.10 -10.50 -6.69
CA THR A 13 -0.97 -11.11 -5.99
C THR A 13 0.32 -10.67 -6.65
N LEU A 14 1.24 -10.16 -5.85
CA LEU A 14 2.59 -9.83 -6.28
C LEU A 14 3.54 -10.82 -5.63
N SER A 15 4.41 -11.43 -6.43
CA SER A 15 5.52 -12.24 -5.94
C SER A 15 6.76 -12.07 -6.79
N GLY A 16 7.92 -12.40 -6.22
CA GLY A 16 9.20 -12.31 -6.93
C GLY A 16 10.38 -12.12 -6.00
N THR A 17 11.45 -11.52 -6.54
CA THR A 17 12.71 -11.28 -5.82
C THR A 17 13.15 -9.82 -5.99
N VAL A 18 13.79 -9.25 -4.98
CA VAL A 18 14.42 -7.92 -5.06
C VAL A 18 15.93 -8.08 -4.89
N THR A 19 16.70 -7.64 -5.89
CA THR A 19 18.17 -7.74 -5.87
C THR A 19 18.80 -6.39 -5.55
N SER A 20 20.06 -6.40 -5.09
CA SER A 20 20.84 -5.18 -4.85
C SER A 20 21.45 -4.56 -6.12
N LYS A 21 21.17 -5.10 -7.31
CA LYS A 21 21.70 -4.56 -8.59
C LYS A 21 21.15 -3.17 -8.91
N CYS A 22 19.92 -2.89 -8.47
CA CYS A 22 19.32 -1.55 -8.53
C CYS A 22 19.54 -0.85 -7.19
N PRO A 23 20.22 0.30 -7.14
CA PRO A 23 20.30 1.11 -5.92
C PRO A 23 18.90 1.45 -5.41
N TYR A 24 18.62 1.13 -4.14
CA TYR A 24 17.31 1.34 -3.51
C TYR A 24 16.14 0.62 -4.19
N GLY A 25 16.42 -0.51 -4.84
CA GLY A 25 15.41 -1.34 -5.50
C GLY A 25 14.31 -1.82 -4.55
N TYR A 26 13.11 -1.90 -5.12
CA TYR A 26 11.91 -2.43 -4.49
C TYR A 26 11.03 -3.06 -5.58
N ALA A 27 10.04 -3.84 -5.17
CA ALA A 27 8.97 -4.31 -6.03
C ALA A 27 7.62 -3.91 -5.44
N GLY A 28 6.63 -3.65 -6.30
CA GLY A 28 5.36 -3.12 -5.84
C GLY A 28 4.33 -2.94 -6.96
N ALA A 29 3.15 -2.48 -6.57
CA ALA A 29 2.04 -2.15 -7.47
C ALA A 29 1.37 -0.87 -7.01
N THR A 30 0.71 -0.21 -7.95
CA THR A 30 0.00 1.04 -7.73
C THR A 30 -1.45 0.87 -8.18
N ALA A 31 -2.39 1.36 -7.36
CA ALA A 31 -3.79 1.48 -7.68
C ALA A 31 -4.07 2.94 -8.05
N ASP A 32 -4.10 3.24 -9.36
CA ASP A 32 -4.27 4.61 -9.86
C ASP A 32 -5.69 5.16 -9.71
N GLY A 33 -6.70 4.29 -9.52
CA GLY A 33 -8.09 4.65 -9.22
C GLY A 33 -8.82 5.44 -10.32
N GLU A 34 -10.09 5.09 -10.58
CA GLU A 34 -10.96 5.93 -11.40
C GLU A 34 -11.24 7.28 -10.71
N PRO A 35 -11.63 8.35 -11.43
CA PRO A 35 -11.82 9.69 -10.86
C PRO A 35 -12.71 9.74 -9.61
N ALA A 36 -13.79 8.95 -9.57
CA ALA A 36 -14.67 8.86 -8.41
C ALA A 36 -13.98 8.25 -7.18
N THR A 37 -13.13 7.24 -7.38
CA THR A 37 -12.34 6.61 -6.31
C THR A 37 -11.30 7.59 -5.76
N ILE A 38 -10.68 8.39 -6.62
CA ILE A 38 -9.73 9.43 -6.19
C ILE A 38 -10.43 10.56 -5.44
N ALA A 39 -11.63 10.98 -5.87
CA ALA A 39 -12.43 11.94 -5.12
C ALA A 39 -12.77 11.42 -3.71
N ALA A 40 -13.19 10.16 -3.59
CA ALA A 40 -13.45 9.52 -2.30
C ALA A 40 -12.18 9.42 -1.43
N LEU A 41 -11.02 9.11 -2.03
CA LEU A 41 -9.74 9.06 -1.32
C LEU A 41 -9.33 10.42 -0.73
N LYS A 42 -9.64 11.53 -1.44
CA LYS A 42 -9.34 12.88 -0.97
C LYS A 42 -10.13 13.31 0.25
N GLU A 43 -11.32 12.74 0.44
CA GLU A 43 -12.20 13.00 1.58
C GLU A 43 -12.10 11.94 2.69
N ALA A 44 -11.27 10.91 2.49
CA ALA A 44 -11.16 9.79 3.41
C ALA A 44 -10.36 10.15 4.68
N THR A 45 -10.63 9.42 5.76
CA THR A 45 -9.83 9.43 7.00
C THR A 45 -8.91 8.22 7.10
N GLY A 46 -9.05 7.27 6.17
CA GLY A 46 -8.23 6.06 6.09
C GLY A 46 -8.46 5.27 4.82
N ILE A 47 -7.79 4.12 4.72
CA ILE A 47 -8.07 3.08 3.73
C ILE A 47 -8.24 1.73 4.42
N THR A 48 -8.96 0.82 3.77
CA THR A 48 -9.02 -0.59 4.14
C THR A 48 -8.71 -1.47 2.95
N PHE A 49 -8.14 -2.64 3.19
CA PHE A 49 -7.90 -3.68 2.20
C PHE A 49 -7.75 -5.03 2.90
N TYR A 50 -7.90 -6.12 2.17
CA TYR A 50 -7.57 -7.46 2.63
C TYR A 50 -6.21 -7.89 2.09
N THR A 51 -5.47 -8.65 2.89
CA THR A 51 -4.17 -9.18 2.49
C THR A 51 -3.86 -10.53 3.14
N ASN A 52 -3.11 -11.35 2.43
CA ASN A 52 -2.39 -12.54 2.89
C ASN A 52 -1.11 -12.66 2.04
N GLY A 53 -0.20 -13.53 2.44
CA GLY A 53 1.08 -13.70 1.75
C GLY A 53 2.04 -14.56 2.55
N ASP A 54 3.29 -14.15 2.55
CA ASP A 54 4.44 -14.90 3.06
C ASP A 54 4.86 -14.57 4.50
N GLY A 55 3.97 -13.96 5.29
CA GLY A 55 4.25 -13.55 6.66
C GLY A 55 5.16 -12.32 6.80
N LYS A 56 5.64 -11.72 5.71
CA LYS A 56 6.56 -10.56 5.77
C LYS A 56 5.83 -9.23 5.90
N LYS A 57 6.61 -8.19 6.17
CA LYS A 57 6.15 -6.80 6.26
C LYS A 57 6.32 -6.07 4.93
N TYR A 58 5.30 -5.28 4.60
CA TYR A 58 5.20 -4.49 3.38
C TYR A 58 4.75 -3.08 3.73
N ARG A 59 4.89 -2.15 2.79
CA ARG A 59 4.49 -0.76 2.97
C ARG A 59 3.38 -0.40 2.01
N VAL A 60 2.26 0.06 2.53
CA VAL A 60 1.23 0.77 1.77
C VAL A 60 1.47 2.26 1.89
N ARG A 61 1.27 3.02 0.82
CA ARG A 61 1.47 4.47 0.76
C ARG A 61 0.27 5.14 0.15
N VAL A 62 -0.08 6.31 0.69
CA VAL A 62 -0.99 7.24 0.06
C VAL A 62 -0.13 8.30 -0.59
N GLU A 63 -0.10 8.30 -1.92
CA GLU A 63 0.72 9.25 -2.66
C GLU A 63 -0.04 10.57 -2.79
N THR A 64 0.64 11.67 -2.47
CA THR A 64 0.09 13.00 -2.54
C THR A 64 0.87 13.84 -3.53
N SER A 65 0.18 14.70 -4.27
CA SER A 65 0.77 15.50 -5.35
C SER A 65 1.82 16.51 -4.89
N ASP A 66 1.85 16.87 -3.61
CA ASP A 66 2.80 17.80 -3.00
C ASP A 66 4.14 17.14 -2.59
N VAL A 67 4.21 15.82 -2.55
CA VAL A 67 5.46 15.06 -2.36
C VAL A 67 6.08 14.79 -3.74
N LYS A 68 7.32 15.24 -3.93
CA LYS A 68 8.04 15.18 -5.23
C LYS A 68 9.28 14.30 -5.24
N ASP A 69 9.74 13.89 -4.07
CA ASP A 69 10.96 13.11 -3.87
C ASP A 69 10.67 11.63 -3.57
N TYR A 70 9.41 11.19 -3.73
CA TYR A 70 8.94 9.83 -3.46
C TYR A 70 8.88 9.43 -1.98
N ASN A 71 9.21 10.32 -1.04
CA ASN A 71 9.03 10.03 0.40
C ASN A 71 7.56 10.20 0.80
N TYR A 72 6.68 9.38 0.21
CA TYR A 72 5.26 9.45 0.48
C TYR A 72 4.93 8.93 1.89
N TYR A 73 3.81 9.44 2.41
CA TYR A 73 3.23 8.96 3.66
C TYR A 73 2.76 7.51 3.50
N GLY A 74 3.19 6.64 4.42
CA GLY A 74 2.88 5.22 4.36
C GLY A 74 2.73 4.56 5.72
N PHE A 75 2.24 3.34 5.69
CA PHE A 75 2.02 2.47 6.83
C PHE A 75 2.63 1.09 6.55
N VAL A 76 3.25 0.50 7.57
CA VAL A 76 3.80 -0.85 7.47
C VAL A 76 2.74 -1.84 7.93
N PHE A 77 2.42 -2.80 7.08
CA PHE A 77 1.50 -3.90 7.39
C PHE A 77 2.21 -5.24 7.22
N THR A 78 1.65 -6.29 7.82
CA THR A 78 2.10 -7.67 7.62
C THR A 78 1.12 -8.37 6.69
N ALA A 79 1.62 -9.10 5.69
CA ALA A 79 0.79 -10.00 4.88
C ALA A 79 0.86 -11.41 5.48
N PRO A 80 -0.11 -11.84 6.31
CA PRO A 80 0.01 -13.10 7.03
C PRO A 80 -0.13 -14.31 6.11
N GLU A 81 0.46 -15.43 6.52
CA GLU A 81 0.23 -16.72 5.87
C GLU A 81 -1.23 -17.18 6.06
N GLY A 82 -1.74 -17.90 5.07
CA GLY A 82 -3.08 -18.49 5.13
C GLY A 82 -4.19 -17.54 4.72
N LYS A 83 -5.18 -17.35 5.60
CA LYS A 83 -6.44 -16.66 5.27
C LYS A 83 -6.24 -15.13 5.13
N PRO A 84 -6.88 -14.47 4.16
CA PRO A 84 -6.90 -13.01 4.06
C PRO A 84 -7.37 -12.35 5.36
N VAL A 85 -6.64 -11.33 5.81
CA VAL A 85 -7.01 -10.48 6.95
C VAL A 85 -7.29 -9.07 6.47
N LYS A 86 -8.24 -8.41 7.13
CA LYS A 86 -8.54 -6.99 6.88
C LYS A 86 -7.50 -6.11 7.57
N VAL A 87 -6.91 -5.20 6.81
CA VAL A 87 -6.05 -4.14 7.31
C VAL A 87 -6.82 -2.83 7.24
N THR A 88 -6.85 -2.10 8.36
CA THR A 88 -7.38 -0.73 8.43
C THR A 88 -6.22 0.22 8.69
N VAL A 89 -6.04 1.20 7.81
CA VAL A 89 -4.98 2.19 7.88
C VAL A 89 -5.60 3.58 8.06
N PRO A 90 -5.69 4.08 9.31
CA PRO A 90 -6.05 5.47 9.55
C PRO A 90 -4.96 6.40 8.99
N PHE A 91 -5.34 7.49 8.34
CA PHE A 91 -4.39 8.46 7.81
C PHE A 91 -3.56 9.13 8.92
N SER A 92 -4.07 9.21 10.13
CA SER A 92 -3.34 9.67 11.32
C SER A 92 -2.16 8.76 11.73
N LYS A 93 -2.09 7.54 11.20
CA LYS A 93 -0.99 6.58 11.44
C LYS A 93 0.01 6.52 10.30
N LEU A 94 -0.23 7.25 9.20
CA LEU A 94 0.74 7.35 8.12
C LEU A 94 1.96 8.14 8.57
N THR A 95 3.15 7.72 8.14
CA THR A 95 4.41 8.43 8.39
C THR A 95 5.25 8.52 7.13
N GLN A 96 6.06 9.57 7.03
CA GLN A 96 7.16 9.64 6.06
C GLN A 96 8.41 8.96 6.62
N GLU A 97 9.21 8.37 5.75
CA GLU A 97 10.51 7.79 6.09
C GLU A 97 11.52 8.90 6.43
N SER A 98 12.67 8.54 7.02
CA SER A 98 13.66 9.47 7.58
C SER A 98 14.45 10.29 6.55
N TRP A 99 14.33 9.97 5.26
CA TRP A 99 15.03 10.64 4.16
C TRP A 99 14.14 11.68 3.46
N GLY A 100 14.69 12.52 2.58
CA GLY A 100 13.89 13.49 1.80
C GLY A 100 13.23 14.60 2.62
N ALA A 101 12.32 15.34 1.99
CA ALA A 101 11.63 16.49 2.56
C ALA A 101 10.43 16.07 3.42
N LYS A 102 10.38 16.60 4.64
CA LYS A 102 9.21 16.44 5.52
C LYS A 102 8.08 17.37 5.08
N LYS A 103 6.90 16.81 4.89
CA LYS A 103 5.65 17.50 4.56
C LYS A 103 4.59 17.16 5.59
N LYS A 104 3.56 17.99 5.74
CA LYS A 104 2.38 17.61 6.51
C LYS A 104 1.45 16.79 5.61
N PHE A 105 0.99 15.63 6.07
CA PHE A 105 0.02 14.85 5.31
C PHE A 105 -1.26 15.67 5.04
N ASN A 106 -1.73 15.65 3.79
CA ASN A 106 -2.97 16.27 3.35
C ASN A 106 -3.69 15.37 2.35
N ALA A 107 -4.79 14.74 2.79
CA ALA A 107 -5.59 13.84 1.94
C ALA A 107 -6.17 14.54 0.70
N ALA A 108 -6.43 15.86 0.74
CA ALA A 108 -6.93 16.59 -0.43
C ALA A 108 -5.98 16.53 -1.65
N ASN A 109 -4.69 16.27 -1.41
CA ASN A 109 -3.67 16.09 -2.44
C ASN A 109 -3.48 14.63 -2.86
N ALA A 110 -4.21 13.68 -2.28
CA ALA A 110 -4.09 12.26 -2.60
C ALA A 110 -4.41 12.01 -4.07
N SER A 111 -3.59 11.20 -4.72
CA SER A 111 -3.71 10.87 -6.14
C SER A 111 -3.78 9.38 -6.42
N LYS A 112 -3.22 8.53 -5.54
CA LYS A 112 -3.22 7.08 -5.69
C LYS A 112 -2.77 6.38 -4.41
N VAL A 113 -2.92 5.05 -4.37
CA VAL A 113 -2.39 4.18 -3.32
C VAL A 113 -1.35 3.23 -3.94
N SER A 114 -0.19 3.09 -3.33
CA SER A 114 0.84 2.13 -3.78
C SER A 114 1.28 1.19 -2.67
N PHE A 115 1.67 -0.02 -3.06
CA PHE A 115 2.17 -1.06 -2.19
C PHE A 115 3.56 -1.45 -2.62
N GLN A 116 4.48 -1.65 -1.68
CA GLN A 116 5.84 -2.05 -2.01
C GLN A 116 6.48 -2.92 -0.94
N THR A 117 7.50 -3.66 -1.35
CA THR A 117 8.45 -4.32 -0.46
C THR A 117 9.22 -3.33 0.40
N ILE A 118 9.77 -3.80 1.53
CA ILE A 118 10.61 -2.98 2.43
C ILE A 118 12.04 -3.52 2.40
N GLY A 119 12.98 -2.68 1.95
CA GLY A 119 14.40 -3.00 1.89
C GLY A 119 14.81 -3.88 0.70
N GLN A 120 16.10 -4.18 0.65
CA GLN A 120 16.73 -5.10 -0.30
C GLN A 120 18.06 -5.62 0.27
N PRO A 121 18.52 -6.82 -0.13
CA PRO A 121 17.87 -7.78 -1.03
C PRO A 121 16.73 -8.55 -0.37
N ILE A 122 15.80 -9.05 -1.18
CA ILE A 122 14.70 -9.90 -0.75
C ILE A 122 14.71 -11.17 -1.63
N PRO A 123 15.06 -12.35 -1.07
CA PRO A 123 15.21 -13.58 -1.84
C PRO A 123 13.87 -14.12 -2.36
N SER A 124 12.78 -13.80 -1.68
CA SER A 124 11.41 -14.02 -2.15
C SER A 124 10.47 -13.06 -1.42
N PHE A 125 9.45 -12.57 -2.12
CA PHE A 125 8.30 -11.91 -1.51
C PHE A 125 7.02 -12.46 -2.15
N GLU A 126 5.95 -12.48 -1.38
CA GLU A 126 4.59 -12.70 -1.86
C GLU A 126 3.58 -11.99 -0.98
N PHE A 127 2.71 -11.20 -1.59
CA PHE A 127 1.54 -10.64 -0.92
C PHE A 127 0.40 -10.40 -1.90
N THR A 128 -0.82 -10.62 -1.44
CA THR A 128 -2.06 -10.33 -2.15
C THR A 128 -2.71 -9.08 -1.58
N ILE A 129 -3.27 -8.26 -2.45
CA ILE A 129 -4.13 -7.12 -2.11
C ILE A 129 -5.51 -7.36 -2.72
N ALA A 130 -6.55 -7.24 -1.91
CA ALA A 130 -7.94 -7.35 -2.33
C ALA A 130 -8.81 -6.30 -1.66
N ASP A 131 -9.91 -5.93 -2.32
CA ASP A 131 -10.95 -5.04 -1.77
C ASP A 131 -10.45 -3.70 -1.23
N LEU A 132 -9.47 -3.06 -1.90
CA LEU A 132 -8.95 -1.76 -1.49
C LEU A 132 -10.03 -0.67 -1.59
N LYS A 133 -10.32 0.00 -0.48
CA LYS A 133 -11.38 1.02 -0.37
C LYS A 133 -10.93 2.21 0.51
N PRO A 134 -11.21 3.46 0.10
CA PRO A 134 -11.21 4.60 1.00
C PRO A 134 -12.28 4.44 2.10
N VAL A 135 -12.01 4.93 3.31
CA VAL A 135 -12.97 4.95 4.43
C VAL A 135 -13.07 6.35 5.05
N LYS A 136 -14.28 6.73 5.47
CA LYS A 136 -14.55 7.97 6.20
C LYS A 136 -14.57 7.70 7.70
#